data_AF-A0A842P5E9-F1
#
_entry.id   AF-A0A842P5E9-F1
#
_cell.length_a   1.000
_cell.length_b   1.000
_cell.length_c   1.000
_cell.angle_alpha   90.00
_cell.angle_beta   90.00
_cell.angle_gamma   90.00
#
_symmetry.space_group_name_H-M   'P 1'
#
loop_
_entity.id
_entity.type
_entity.pdbx_description
1 polymer ?
#
loop_
_entity_poly.entity_id
_entity_poly.type
_entity_poly.pdbx_seq_one_letter_code
_entity_poly.pdbx_strand_id
1 'polypeptide(L)'
;MKKNKIQNITIATIGIIIIIAIIAYNYSAEQTKQKGFQFGNELAQIQQDVAELQTKFYSEKIKLDEGDITKEELLEYYEKHVNEFEKIISRYGQLSTPELFESSVELFKISSETQLNSDIEYIKWISTGDESAKIRSDTQIQEAYEYENLGLVEFQLAKAGIVEFNEADKFAPPDNVLKQKVIQISENMKNKCNLEFKNEMNEFDSDEIEVEWFNCFNEAEKWKKDHLP
;
A
#
# COMPACT_ATOMS: atom_id res chain seq x y z
N MET A 1 -10.91 30.83 17.91
CA MET A 1 -11.58 29.60 17.44
C MET A 1 -11.87 29.70 15.95
N LYS A 2 -11.13 28.95 15.14
CA LYS A 2 -11.55 28.48 13.82
C LYS A 2 -10.83 27.14 13.60
N LYS A 3 -11.56 26.05 13.86
CA LYS A 3 -11.16 24.68 13.53
C LYS A 3 -11.17 24.59 12.00
N ASN A 4 -10.01 24.58 11.37
CA ASN A 4 -9.92 24.13 9.99
C ASN A 4 -10.05 22.61 10.04
N LYS A 5 -11.29 22.14 9.80
CA LYS A 5 -11.57 20.73 9.51
C LYS A 5 -10.64 20.33 8.37
N ILE A 6 -9.71 19.42 8.64
CA ILE A 6 -8.94 18.73 7.62
C ILE A 6 -9.96 17.93 6.81
N GLN A 7 -10.29 18.46 5.64
CA GLN A 7 -10.99 17.74 4.58
C GLN A 7 -9.95 16.94 3.82
N ASN A 8 -10.33 15.70 3.45
CA ASN A 8 -9.58 14.71 2.69
C ASN A 8 -8.53 14.01 3.56
N ILE A 9 -8.79 12.76 3.97
CA ILE A 9 -8.58 11.61 3.10
C ILE A 9 -9.74 10.62 3.25
N THR A 10 -10.63 10.55 2.24
CA THR A 10 -11.43 9.36 1.97
C THR A 10 -10.54 8.38 1.21
N ILE A 11 -9.50 7.84 1.87
CA ILE A 11 -8.86 6.60 1.41
C ILE A 11 -9.54 5.50 2.21
N ALA A 12 -10.76 5.19 1.80
CA ALA A 12 -11.42 3.97 2.19
C ALA A 12 -12.50 3.73 1.16
N THR A 13 -12.70 2.47 0.80
CA THR A 13 -13.97 1.96 0.26
C THR A 13 -14.24 2.05 -1.25
N ILE A 14 -13.29 2.16 -2.18
CA ILE A 14 -13.64 1.90 -3.60
C ILE A 14 -13.76 0.39 -3.86
N GLY A 15 -12.78 -0.42 -3.45
CA GLY A 15 -12.80 -1.87 -3.65
C GLY A 15 -13.95 -2.59 -2.94
N ILE A 16 -14.16 -2.30 -1.65
CA ILE A 16 -15.19 -2.93 -0.80
C ILE A 16 -16.61 -2.66 -1.31
N ILE A 17 -16.92 -1.41 -1.72
CA ILE A 17 -18.26 -1.06 -2.24
C ILE A 17 -18.56 -1.83 -3.53
N ILE A 18 -17.55 -2.00 -4.39
CA ILE A 18 -17.69 -2.73 -5.66
C ILE A 18 -17.96 -4.22 -5.39
N ILE A 19 -17.20 -4.85 -4.49
CA ILE A 19 -17.39 -6.28 -4.18
C ILE A 19 -18.77 -6.52 -3.52
N ILE A 20 -19.22 -5.66 -2.60
CA ILE A 20 -20.54 -5.79 -1.94
C ILE A 20 -21.69 -5.57 -2.94
N ALA A 21 -21.60 -4.57 -3.82
CA ALA A 21 -22.63 -4.31 -4.85
C ALA A 21 -22.75 -5.48 -5.85
N ILE A 22 -21.65 -6.19 -6.11
CA ILE A 22 -21.58 -7.32 -7.02
C ILE A 22 -22.35 -8.55 -6.51
N ILE A 23 -22.32 -8.82 -5.19
CA ILE A 23 -23.01 -9.95 -4.56
C ILE A 23 -24.54 -9.85 -4.73
N ALA A 24 -25.09 -8.63 -4.74
CA ALA A 24 -26.53 -8.40 -4.82
C ALA A 24 -27.17 -8.61 -6.21
N TYR A 25 -26.41 -8.47 -7.31
CA TYR A 25 -26.99 -8.42 -8.66
C TYR A 25 -27.24 -9.79 -9.31
N ASN A 26 -26.60 -10.87 -8.85
CA ASN A 26 -26.58 -12.14 -9.59
C ASN A 26 -27.41 -13.24 -8.89
N TYR A 27 -28.75 -13.13 -9.00
CA TYR A 27 -29.70 -14.10 -8.45
C TYR A 27 -30.60 -14.64 -9.59
N SER A 28 -30.41 -15.87 -10.11
CA SER A 28 -31.28 -17.00 -9.78
C SER A 28 -30.75 -18.39 -10.26
N ALA A 29 -30.78 -19.41 -9.38
CA ALA A 29 -30.70 -20.88 -9.60
C ALA A 29 -29.36 -21.59 -10.00
N GLU A 30 -29.13 -22.78 -9.37
CA GLU A 30 -28.10 -23.83 -9.53
C GLU A 30 -26.85 -23.84 -8.59
N GLN A 31 -26.41 -25.05 -8.21
CA GLN A 31 -25.39 -25.38 -7.17
C GLN A 31 -24.01 -24.74 -7.43
N THR A 32 -23.67 -24.47 -8.71
CA THR A 32 -22.50 -23.70 -9.14
C THR A 32 -22.54 -22.23 -8.66
N LYS A 33 -23.75 -21.65 -8.51
CA LYS A 33 -23.92 -20.32 -7.92
C LYS A 33 -23.64 -20.29 -6.42
N GLN A 34 -23.88 -21.40 -5.70
CA GLN A 34 -23.65 -21.45 -4.26
C GLN A 34 -22.15 -21.42 -3.93
N LYS A 35 -21.31 -22.12 -4.70
CA LYS A 35 -19.84 -22.07 -4.55
C LYS A 35 -19.28 -20.71 -4.96
N GLY A 36 -19.73 -20.14 -6.08
CA GLY A 36 -19.32 -18.80 -6.50
C GLY A 36 -19.76 -17.70 -5.52
N PHE A 37 -20.95 -17.83 -4.93
CA PHE A 37 -21.45 -16.93 -3.89
C PHE A 37 -20.65 -17.04 -2.60
N GLN A 38 -20.33 -18.26 -2.16
CA GLN A 38 -19.49 -18.49 -0.99
C GLN A 38 -18.09 -17.88 -1.19
N PHE A 39 -17.43 -18.19 -2.32
CA PHE A 39 -16.15 -17.60 -2.69
C PHE A 39 -16.19 -16.06 -2.69
N GLY A 40 -17.19 -15.48 -3.37
CA GLY A 40 -17.34 -14.03 -3.46
C GLY A 40 -17.53 -13.37 -2.09
N ASN A 41 -18.31 -13.98 -1.20
CA ASN A 41 -18.51 -13.47 0.16
C ASN A 41 -17.24 -13.61 1.02
N GLU A 42 -16.55 -14.74 0.95
CA GLU A 42 -15.30 -14.95 1.70
C GLU A 42 -14.21 -13.96 1.25
N LEU A 43 -14.05 -13.76 -0.06
CA LEU A 43 -13.13 -12.75 -0.60
C LEU A 43 -13.53 -11.33 -0.17
N ALA A 44 -14.83 -10.99 -0.23
CA ALA A 44 -15.33 -9.70 0.24
C ALA A 44 -15.03 -9.47 1.73
N GLN A 45 -15.22 -10.49 2.56
CA GLN A 45 -14.93 -10.41 3.98
C GLN A 45 -13.44 -10.21 4.24
N ILE A 46 -12.56 -10.90 3.51
CA ILE A 46 -11.11 -10.68 3.64
C ILE A 46 -10.76 -9.22 3.32
N GLN A 47 -11.27 -8.67 2.21
CA GLN A 47 -11.03 -7.29 1.81
C GLN A 47 -11.59 -6.27 2.81
N GLN A 48 -12.77 -6.56 3.38
CA GLN A 48 -13.35 -5.74 4.44
C GLN A 48 -12.48 -5.76 5.69
N ASP A 49 -12.02 -6.94 6.13
CA ASP A 49 -11.19 -7.06 7.33
C ASP A 49 -9.84 -6.36 7.16
N VAL A 50 -9.22 -6.41 5.96
CA VAL A 50 -8.01 -5.63 5.63
C VAL A 50 -8.27 -4.13 5.84
N ALA A 51 -9.36 -3.62 5.27
CA ALA A 51 -9.66 -2.19 5.33
C ALA A 51 -10.03 -1.71 6.74
N GLU A 52 -10.78 -2.52 7.51
CA GLU A 52 -11.09 -2.22 8.91
C GLU A 52 -9.82 -2.18 9.76
N LEU A 53 -8.91 -3.15 9.55
CA LEU A 53 -7.65 -3.21 10.27
C LEU A 53 -6.75 -2.01 9.94
N GLN A 54 -6.63 -1.65 8.66
CA GLN A 54 -5.89 -0.47 8.19
C GLN A 54 -6.49 0.85 8.70
N THR A 55 -7.81 0.99 8.66
CA THR A 55 -8.50 2.16 9.22
C THR A 55 -8.15 2.33 10.69
N LYS A 56 -8.15 1.21 11.44
CA LYS A 56 -7.80 1.22 12.85
C LYS A 56 -6.33 1.58 13.07
N PHE A 57 -5.40 1.04 12.27
CA PHE A 57 -3.97 1.33 12.33
C PHE A 57 -3.66 2.83 12.31
N TYR A 58 -4.18 3.55 11.31
CA TYR A 58 -3.98 5.00 11.23
C TYR A 58 -4.77 5.77 12.29
N SER A 59 -5.92 5.26 12.74
CA SER A 59 -6.68 5.90 13.82
C SER A 59 -5.93 5.91 15.16
N GLU A 60 -5.17 4.87 15.48
CA GLU A 60 -4.36 4.82 16.71
C GLU A 60 -3.22 5.84 16.65
N LYS A 61 -2.63 6.08 15.47
CA LYS A 61 -1.67 7.18 15.30
C LYS A 61 -2.30 8.54 15.58
N ILE A 62 -3.54 8.77 15.13
CA ILE A 62 -4.26 10.02 15.40
C ILE A 62 -4.47 10.20 16.89
N LYS A 63 -4.88 9.14 17.61
CA LYS A 63 -5.00 9.19 19.08
C LYS A 63 -3.68 9.54 19.76
N LEU A 64 -2.54 9.02 19.28
CA LEU A 64 -1.23 9.41 19.79
C LEU A 64 -0.99 10.92 19.58
N ASP A 65 -1.30 11.44 18.39
CA ASP A 65 -1.13 12.87 18.06
C ASP A 65 -2.05 13.78 18.87
N GLU A 66 -3.24 13.30 19.23
CA GLU A 66 -4.20 13.99 20.09
C GLU A 66 -3.84 13.89 21.59
N GLY A 67 -2.89 13.01 21.95
CA GLY A 67 -2.46 12.76 23.31
C GLY A 67 -3.37 11.82 24.10
N ASP A 68 -4.25 11.08 23.41
CA ASP A 68 -5.20 10.14 24.00
C ASP A 68 -4.55 8.80 24.40
N ILE A 69 -3.42 8.46 23.79
CA ILE A 69 -2.61 7.27 24.11
C ILE A 69 -1.13 7.64 24.15
N THR A 70 -0.31 6.82 24.82
CA THR A 70 1.15 6.97 24.81
C THR A 70 1.80 6.26 23.61
N LYS A 71 3.09 6.56 23.37
CA LYS A 71 3.88 5.88 22.34
C LYS A 71 3.99 4.38 22.62
N GLU A 72 4.11 3.99 23.90
CA GLU A 72 4.19 2.60 24.33
C GLU A 72 2.88 1.86 24.04
N GLU A 73 1.73 2.47 24.36
CA GLU A 73 0.41 1.91 24.05
C GLU A 73 0.20 1.74 22.53
N LEU A 74 0.66 2.70 21.72
CA LEU A 74 0.62 2.61 20.27
C LEU A 74 1.46 1.44 19.75
N LEU A 75 2.70 1.28 20.25
CA LEU A 75 3.59 0.20 19.82
C LEU A 75 3.06 -1.19 20.20
N GLU A 76 2.45 -1.33 21.39
CA GLU A 76 1.77 -2.57 21.79
C GLU A 76 0.59 -2.90 20.85
N TYR A 77 -0.19 -1.88 20.47
CA TYR A 77 -1.25 -2.07 19.47
C TYR A 77 -0.67 -2.50 18.12
N TYR A 78 0.40 -1.86 17.65
CA TYR A 78 1.03 -2.16 16.37
C TYR A 78 1.59 -3.57 16.28
N GLU A 79 2.11 -4.12 17.37
CA GLU A 79 2.52 -5.53 17.41
C GLU A 79 1.31 -6.48 17.21
N LYS A 80 0.17 -6.18 17.84
CA LYS A 80 -1.07 -6.95 17.65
C LYS A 80 -1.60 -6.80 16.23
N HIS A 81 -1.54 -5.59 15.68
CA HIS A 81 -1.94 -5.28 14.31
C HIS A 81 -1.23 -6.17 13.29
N VAL A 82 0.11 -6.25 13.35
CA VAL A 82 0.91 -7.09 12.42
C VAL A 82 0.44 -8.55 12.46
N ASN A 83 0.28 -9.11 13.67
CA ASN A 83 -0.18 -10.49 13.84
C ASN A 83 -1.60 -10.72 13.30
N GLU A 84 -2.52 -9.77 13.49
CA GLU A 84 -3.88 -9.89 12.95
C GLU A 84 -3.89 -9.75 11.42
N PHE A 85 -3.04 -8.88 10.86
CA PHE A 85 -2.94 -8.71 9.41
C PHE A 85 -2.43 -9.99 8.73
N GLU A 86 -1.39 -10.62 9.27
CA GLU A 86 -0.87 -11.89 8.78
C GLU A 86 -1.95 -12.98 8.77
N LYS A 87 -2.80 -13.03 9.80
CA LYS A 87 -3.95 -13.96 9.84
C LYS A 87 -4.95 -13.65 8.72
N ILE A 88 -5.25 -12.39 8.46
CA ILE A 88 -6.15 -12.00 7.37
C ILE A 88 -5.55 -12.41 6.01
N ILE A 89 -4.27 -12.13 5.77
CA ILE A 89 -3.56 -12.51 4.54
C ILE A 89 -3.58 -14.03 4.34
N SER A 90 -3.40 -14.81 5.41
CA SER A 90 -3.41 -16.28 5.32
C SER A 90 -4.73 -16.86 4.77
N ARG A 91 -5.85 -16.13 4.89
CA ARG A 91 -7.17 -16.56 4.42
C ARG A 91 -7.30 -16.56 2.90
N TYR A 92 -6.50 -15.79 2.17
CA TYR A 92 -6.50 -15.87 0.70
C TYR A 92 -6.16 -17.28 0.21
N GLY A 93 -5.21 -17.95 0.86
CA GLY A 93 -4.81 -19.33 0.53
C GLY A 93 -5.84 -20.39 0.94
N GLN A 94 -6.89 -20.00 1.68
CA GLN A 94 -7.97 -20.90 2.13
C GLN A 94 -9.22 -20.77 1.26
N LEU A 95 -9.26 -19.79 0.35
CA LEU A 95 -10.38 -19.59 -0.56
C LEU A 95 -10.50 -20.78 -1.52
N SER A 96 -11.73 -21.23 -1.74
CA SER A 96 -12.04 -22.15 -2.84
C SER A 96 -12.11 -21.38 -4.16
N THR A 97 -10.98 -20.79 -4.57
CA THR A 97 -10.88 -19.90 -5.73
C THR A 97 -11.15 -20.66 -7.03
N PRO A 98 -12.13 -20.25 -7.84
CA PRO A 98 -12.27 -20.78 -9.19
C PRO A 98 -11.10 -20.30 -10.06
N GLU A 99 -10.61 -21.16 -10.96
CA GLU A 99 -9.49 -20.89 -11.88
C GLU A 99 -9.60 -19.50 -12.55
N LEU A 100 -10.82 -19.14 -12.97
CA LEU A 100 -11.12 -17.85 -13.60
C LEU A 100 -10.72 -16.61 -12.78
N PHE A 101 -10.65 -16.74 -11.44
CA PHE A 101 -10.40 -15.63 -10.52
C PHE A 101 -9.03 -15.68 -9.85
N GLU A 102 -8.20 -16.70 -10.11
CA GLU A 102 -6.90 -16.86 -9.44
C GLU A 102 -6.00 -15.63 -9.58
N SER A 103 -5.94 -15.04 -10.78
CA SER A 103 -5.17 -13.81 -11.02
C SER A 103 -5.61 -12.65 -10.13
N SER A 104 -6.93 -12.40 -10.05
CA SER A 104 -7.48 -11.33 -9.21
C SER A 104 -7.24 -11.57 -7.72
N VAL A 105 -7.39 -12.82 -7.25
CA VAL A 105 -7.16 -13.20 -5.85
C VAL A 105 -5.69 -13.04 -5.47
N GLU A 106 -4.78 -13.40 -6.37
CA GLU A 106 -3.34 -13.21 -6.16
C GLU A 106 -2.98 -11.72 -6.06
N LEU A 107 -3.56 -10.86 -6.92
CA LEU A 107 -3.34 -9.41 -6.86
C LEU A 107 -3.88 -8.81 -5.55
N PHE A 108 -5.04 -9.24 -5.08
CA PHE A 108 -5.57 -8.81 -3.78
C PHE A 108 -4.69 -9.25 -2.60
N LYS A 109 -4.12 -10.46 -2.68
CA LYS A 109 -3.17 -10.96 -1.70
C LYS A 109 -1.88 -10.15 -1.71
N ILE A 110 -1.27 -9.93 -2.87
CA ILE A 110 -0.06 -9.10 -3.04
C ILE A 110 -0.30 -7.69 -2.52
N SER A 111 -1.45 -7.09 -2.83
CA SER A 111 -1.85 -5.79 -2.25
C SER A 111 -1.82 -5.84 -0.73
N SER A 112 -2.48 -6.83 -0.11
CA SER A 112 -2.57 -6.96 1.35
C SER A 112 -1.20 -7.18 2.00
N GLU A 113 -0.33 -8.00 1.40
CA GLU A 113 1.06 -8.19 1.84
C GLU A 113 1.88 -6.90 1.74
N THR A 114 1.66 -6.13 0.68
CA THR A 114 2.34 -4.83 0.47
C THR A 114 1.86 -3.78 1.47
N GLN A 115 0.57 -3.78 1.83
CA GLN A 115 0.02 -2.96 2.91
C GLN A 115 0.67 -3.31 4.25
N LEU A 116 0.80 -4.60 4.57
CA LEU A 116 1.49 -5.03 5.79
C LEU A 116 2.97 -4.60 5.80
N ASN A 117 3.68 -4.74 4.68
CA ASN A 117 5.06 -4.27 4.58
C ASN A 117 5.17 -2.74 4.80
N SER A 118 4.23 -1.98 4.25
CA SER A 118 4.12 -0.54 4.50
C SER A 118 3.94 -0.23 5.99
N ASP A 119 3.07 -0.98 6.68
CA ASP A 119 2.83 -0.80 8.10
C ASP A 119 4.07 -1.12 8.94
N ILE A 120 4.82 -2.16 8.58
CA ILE A 120 6.08 -2.53 9.26
C ILE A 120 7.11 -1.39 9.15
N GLU A 121 7.29 -0.80 7.97
CA GLU A 121 8.18 0.35 7.78
C GLU A 121 7.64 1.60 8.50
N TYR A 122 6.33 1.78 8.57
CA TYR A 122 5.70 2.85 9.35
C TYR A 122 6.00 2.70 10.85
N ILE A 123 5.83 1.49 11.40
CA ILE A 123 6.14 1.15 12.79
C ILE A 123 7.62 1.40 13.09
N LYS A 124 8.51 1.04 12.15
CA LYS A 124 9.93 1.33 12.24
C LYS A 124 10.20 2.83 12.31
N TRP A 125 9.56 3.64 11.49
CA TRP A 125 9.66 5.10 11.57
C TRP A 125 9.17 5.62 12.93
N ILE A 126 8.01 5.19 13.41
CA ILE A 126 7.48 5.63 14.72
C ILE A 126 8.43 5.26 15.86
N SER A 127 8.99 4.06 15.84
CA SER A 127 9.89 3.59 16.89
C SER A 127 11.24 4.30 16.87
N THR A 128 11.84 4.50 15.69
CA THR A 128 13.24 4.93 15.53
C THR A 128 13.45 6.36 15.06
N GLY A 129 12.45 6.99 14.42
CA GLY A 129 12.59 8.25 13.71
C GLY A 129 13.28 8.13 12.33
N ASP A 130 13.48 6.93 11.80
CA ASP A 130 14.09 6.70 10.47
C ASP A 130 13.17 7.21 9.35
N GLU A 131 13.43 8.41 8.84
CA GLU A 131 12.68 9.01 7.73
C GLU A 131 12.74 8.18 6.44
N SER A 132 13.79 7.37 6.24
CA SER A 132 13.84 6.47 5.08
C SER A 132 12.79 5.36 5.18
N ALA A 133 12.47 4.91 6.40
CA ALA A 133 11.39 3.96 6.66
C ALA A 133 10.02 4.59 6.36
N LYS A 134 9.84 5.86 6.70
CA LYS A 134 8.61 6.59 6.33
C LYS A 134 8.42 6.66 4.81
N ILE A 135 9.48 6.97 4.06
CA ILE A 135 9.44 7.02 2.60
C ILE A 135 9.12 5.63 2.00
N ARG A 136 9.74 4.56 2.51
CA ARG A 136 9.43 3.18 2.06
C ARG A 136 7.97 2.84 2.32
N SER A 137 7.48 3.12 3.52
CA SER A 137 6.07 2.93 3.89
C SER A 137 5.12 3.66 2.93
N ASP A 138 5.35 4.96 2.67
CA ASP A 138 4.52 5.77 1.78
C ASP A 138 4.57 5.30 0.31
N THR A 139 5.67 4.70 -0.10
CA THR A 139 5.81 4.13 -1.45
C THR A 139 5.04 2.82 -1.55
N GLN A 140 5.24 1.91 -0.60
CA GLN A 140 4.58 0.61 -0.54
C GLN A 140 3.05 0.75 -0.44
N ILE A 141 2.53 1.72 0.33
CA ILE A 141 1.06 1.88 0.42
C ILE A 141 0.45 2.31 -0.92
N GLN A 142 1.18 3.08 -1.74
CA GLN A 142 0.72 3.43 -3.09
C GLN A 142 0.75 2.21 -4.01
N GLU A 143 1.81 1.41 -3.95
CA GLU A 143 1.94 0.16 -4.72
C GLU A 143 0.82 -0.83 -4.35
N ALA A 144 0.51 -0.96 -3.06
CA ALA A 144 -0.60 -1.76 -2.60
C ALA A 144 -1.93 -1.38 -3.25
N TYR A 145 -2.24 -0.09 -3.38
CA TYR A 145 -3.46 0.37 -4.04
C TYR A 145 -3.41 0.15 -5.56
N GLU A 146 -2.23 0.18 -6.19
CA GLU A 146 -2.09 -0.19 -7.59
C GLU A 146 -2.42 -1.69 -7.79
N TYR A 147 -1.89 -2.57 -6.94
CA TYR A 147 -2.24 -3.99 -6.95
C TYR A 147 -3.73 -4.25 -6.68
N GLU A 148 -4.34 -3.54 -5.73
CA GLU A 148 -5.77 -3.68 -5.43
C GLU A 148 -6.61 -3.30 -6.65
N ASN A 149 -6.30 -2.16 -7.29
CA ASN A 149 -7.01 -1.69 -8.48
C ASN A 149 -6.87 -2.67 -9.65
N LEU A 150 -5.68 -3.24 -9.86
CA LEU A 150 -5.47 -4.29 -10.86
C LEU A 150 -6.30 -5.53 -10.54
N GLY A 151 -6.30 -5.98 -9.27
CA GLY A 151 -7.12 -7.09 -8.81
C GLY A 151 -8.61 -6.87 -9.07
N LEU A 152 -9.11 -5.65 -8.87
CA LEU A 152 -10.50 -5.26 -9.17
C LEU A 152 -10.80 -5.35 -10.67
N VAL A 153 -9.89 -4.91 -11.53
CA VAL A 153 -10.06 -4.98 -13.00
C VAL A 153 -10.11 -6.44 -13.45
N GLU A 154 -9.15 -7.26 -13.04
CA GLU A 154 -9.09 -8.70 -13.34
C GLU A 154 -10.36 -9.43 -12.86
N PHE A 155 -10.81 -9.12 -11.64
CA PHE A 155 -12.02 -9.69 -11.08
C PHE A 155 -13.26 -9.36 -11.94
N GLN A 156 -13.36 -8.12 -12.43
CA GLN A 156 -14.46 -7.69 -13.29
C GLN A 156 -14.43 -8.35 -14.67
N LEU A 157 -13.24 -8.49 -15.28
CA LEU A 157 -13.06 -9.17 -16.56
C LEU A 157 -13.43 -10.65 -16.47
N ALA A 158 -12.93 -11.33 -15.43
CA ALA A 158 -13.29 -12.71 -15.10
C ALA A 158 -14.81 -12.86 -14.94
N LYS A 159 -15.45 -12.00 -14.14
CA LYS A 159 -16.90 -12.02 -13.95
C LYS A 159 -17.68 -11.82 -15.26
N ALA A 160 -17.18 -10.99 -16.18
CA ALA A 160 -17.81 -10.75 -17.48
C ALA A 160 -17.62 -11.91 -18.48
N GLY A 161 -16.79 -12.91 -18.14
CA GLY A 161 -16.41 -13.99 -19.05
C GLY A 161 -15.51 -13.53 -20.20
N ILE A 162 -14.87 -12.36 -20.06
CA ILE A 162 -13.98 -11.75 -21.05
C ILE A 162 -12.54 -12.07 -20.66
N VAL A 163 -12.23 -13.36 -20.52
CA VAL A 163 -10.86 -13.84 -20.31
C VAL A 163 -10.66 -15.08 -21.18
N GLU A 164 -9.89 -14.94 -22.27
CA GLU A 164 -9.22 -16.09 -22.89
C GLU A 164 -8.07 -16.46 -21.96
N PHE A 165 -8.23 -17.54 -21.19
CA PHE A 165 -7.21 -18.02 -20.26
C PHE A 165 -5.99 -18.53 -21.04
N ASN A 166 -5.00 -17.65 -21.20
CA ASN A 166 -3.65 -18.02 -21.63
C ASN A 166 -2.68 -17.63 -20.50
N GLU A 167 -1.88 -18.57 -20.01
CA GLU A 167 -0.87 -18.32 -18.98
C GLU A 167 0.11 -17.19 -19.37
N ALA A 168 0.29 -16.94 -20.67
CA ALA A 168 1.12 -15.85 -21.20
C ALA A 168 0.54 -14.43 -20.95
N ASP A 169 -0.76 -14.32 -20.69
CA ASP A 169 -1.46 -13.04 -20.48
C ASP A 169 -1.67 -12.71 -18.99
N LYS A 170 -1.08 -13.51 -18.08
CA LYS A 170 -1.10 -13.23 -16.65
C LYS A 170 -0.41 -11.88 -16.40
N PHE A 171 -1.17 -10.88 -15.97
CA PHE A 171 -0.66 -9.54 -15.74
C PHE A 171 0.45 -9.57 -14.67
N ALA A 172 1.67 -9.21 -15.08
CA ALA A 172 2.79 -9.01 -14.19
C ALA A 172 2.79 -7.55 -13.69
N PRO A 173 3.14 -7.30 -12.42
CA PRO A 173 3.36 -5.95 -11.90
C PRO A 173 4.20 -5.10 -12.87
N PRO A 174 3.80 -3.87 -13.21
CA PRO A 174 4.58 -3.04 -14.12
C PRO A 174 5.86 -2.57 -13.43
N ASP A 175 6.96 -3.25 -13.72
CA ASP A 175 8.34 -2.92 -13.30
C ASP A 175 8.73 -1.45 -13.64
N ASN A 176 8.07 -0.85 -14.64
CA ASN A 176 8.35 0.52 -15.07
C ASN A 176 7.86 1.60 -14.09
N VAL A 177 6.78 1.36 -13.33
CA VAL A 177 6.23 2.36 -12.38
C VAL A 177 7.16 2.46 -11.19
N LEU A 178 7.62 1.31 -10.68
CA LEU A 178 8.59 1.21 -9.60
C LEU A 178 9.91 1.90 -9.98
N LYS A 179 10.46 1.61 -11.17
CA LYS A 179 11.66 2.29 -11.68
C LYS A 179 11.48 3.80 -11.75
N GLN A 180 10.35 4.28 -12.27
CA GLN A 180 10.10 5.73 -12.35
C GLN A 180 9.91 6.37 -10.99
N LYS A 181 9.23 5.73 -10.03
CA LYS A 181 9.08 6.24 -8.67
C LYS A 181 10.41 6.29 -7.92
N VAL A 182 11.25 5.25 -8.02
CA VAL A 182 12.59 5.23 -7.40
C VAL A 182 13.47 6.33 -7.99
N ILE A 183 13.40 6.55 -9.31
CA ILE A 183 14.09 7.67 -9.95
C ILE A 183 13.55 9.01 -9.42
N GLN A 184 12.23 9.18 -9.35
CA GLN A 184 11.61 10.42 -8.88
C GLN A 184 11.95 10.73 -7.42
N ILE A 185 11.97 9.72 -6.53
CA ILE A 185 12.35 9.89 -5.12
C ILE A 185 13.82 10.29 -5.01
N SER A 186 14.72 9.65 -5.75
CA SER A 186 16.12 10.04 -5.79
C SER A 186 16.30 11.49 -6.27
N GLU A 187 15.55 11.91 -7.30
CA GLU A 187 15.57 13.31 -7.76
C GLU A 187 15.03 14.27 -6.70
N ASN A 188 13.97 13.91 -5.97
CA ASN A 188 13.47 14.72 -4.86
C ASN A 188 14.50 14.85 -3.72
N MET A 189 15.21 13.77 -3.38
CA MET A 189 16.29 13.79 -2.39
C MET A 189 17.43 14.72 -2.83
N LYS A 190 17.86 14.65 -4.09
CA LYS A 190 18.87 15.57 -4.64
C LYS A 190 18.41 17.02 -4.64
N ASN A 191 17.15 17.27 -4.96
CA ASN A 191 16.57 18.60 -4.91
C ASN A 191 16.56 19.15 -3.49
N LYS A 192 16.29 18.31 -2.49
CA LYS A 192 16.43 18.67 -1.08
C LYS A 192 17.88 19.02 -0.73
N CYS A 193 18.85 18.21 -1.15
CA CYS A 193 20.27 18.54 -0.97
C CYS A 193 20.63 19.89 -1.60
N ASN A 194 20.12 20.19 -2.81
CA ASN A 194 20.33 21.50 -3.44
C ASN A 194 19.72 22.63 -2.60
N LEU A 195 18.49 22.49 -2.11
CA LEU A 195 17.82 23.52 -1.30
C LEU A 195 18.51 23.76 0.06
N GLU A 196 19.15 22.73 0.60
CA GLU A 196 19.78 22.78 1.93
C GLU A 196 21.18 23.37 1.88
N PHE A 197 21.97 23.06 0.84
CA PHE A 197 23.39 23.41 0.79
C PHE A 197 23.76 24.44 -0.28
N LYS A 198 22.88 24.76 -1.24
CA LYS A 198 23.14 25.82 -2.22
C LYS A 198 22.42 27.09 -1.85
N ASN A 199 23.08 28.22 -2.07
CA ASN A 199 22.49 29.54 -1.86
C ASN A 199 21.54 29.93 -2.99
N GLU A 200 20.92 31.11 -2.89
CA GLU A 200 19.95 31.62 -3.88
C GLU A 200 20.54 31.81 -5.30
N MET A 201 21.86 31.86 -5.42
CA MET A 201 22.58 31.91 -6.71
C MET A 201 22.98 30.52 -7.22
N ASN A 202 22.54 29.44 -6.57
CA ASN A 202 22.92 28.06 -6.85
C ASN A 202 24.42 27.76 -6.64
N GLU A 203 25.09 28.55 -5.79
CA GLU A 203 26.51 28.42 -5.45
C GLU A 203 26.69 27.87 -4.02
N PHE A 204 27.90 27.44 -3.69
CA PHE A 204 28.28 26.99 -2.35
C PHE A 204 28.96 28.12 -1.58
N ASP A 205 28.57 28.30 -0.33
CA ASP A 205 29.15 29.36 0.52
C ASP A 205 30.54 28.99 1.07
N SER A 206 30.93 27.72 1.00
CA SER A 206 32.27 27.23 1.35
C SER A 206 32.58 25.85 0.72
N ASP A 207 33.87 25.51 0.67
CA ASP A 207 34.34 24.17 0.26
C ASP A 207 33.82 23.05 1.19
N GLU A 208 33.59 23.36 2.48
CA GLU A 208 33.05 22.41 3.45
C GLU A 208 31.58 22.08 3.13
N ILE A 209 30.78 23.10 2.79
CA ILE A 209 29.39 22.95 2.35
C ILE A 209 29.29 22.17 1.03
N GLU A 210 30.24 22.39 0.11
CA GLU A 210 30.31 21.61 -1.14
C GLU A 210 30.55 20.11 -0.87
N VAL A 211 31.42 19.77 0.10
CA VAL A 211 31.66 18.38 0.50
C VAL A 211 30.42 17.75 1.17
N GLU A 212 29.72 18.50 2.03
CA GLU A 212 28.47 18.03 2.65
C GLU A 212 27.36 17.80 1.61
N TRP A 213 27.19 18.73 0.67
CA TRP A 213 26.28 18.57 -0.47
C TRP A 213 26.63 17.32 -1.29
N PHE A 214 27.93 17.10 -1.58
CA PHE A 214 28.40 15.96 -2.33
C PHE A 214 28.07 14.63 -1.64
N ASN A 215 28.20 14.57 -0.31
CA ASN A 215 27.81 13.40 0.47
C ASN A 215 26.29 13.17 0.42
N CYS A 216 25.48 14.20 0.64
CA CYS A 216 24.02 14.13 0.54
C CYS A 216 23.56 13.64 -0.85
N PHE A 217 24.18 14.17 -1.91
CA PHE A 217 23.86 13.79 -3.28
C PHE A 217 24.25 12.33 -3.57
N ASN A 218 25.40 11.88 -3.07
CA ASN A 218 25.84 10.49 -3.21
C ASN A 218 24.96 9.51 -2.42
N GLU A 219 24.42 9.92 -1.28
CA GLU A 219 23.43 9.14 -0.55
C GLU A 219 22.14 8.97 -1.36
N ALA A 220 21.65 10.02 -2.03
CA ALA A 220 20.49 9.92 -2.92
C ALA A 220 20.74 9.01 -4.14
N GLU A 221 21.95 9.03 -4.70
CA GLU A 221 22.35 8.13 -5.79
C GLU A 221 22.53 6.69 -5.32
N LYS A 222 23.12 6.49 -4.14
CA LYS A 222 23.26 5.16 -3.53
C LYS A 222 21.89 4.58 -3.22
N TRP A 223 21.01 5.37 -2.62
CA TRP A 223 19.63 4.98 -2.35
C TRP A 223 18.92 4.52 -3.63
N LYS A 224 19.02 5.29 -4.72
CA LYS A 224 18.46 4.91 -6.02
C LYS A 224 18.99 3.55 -6.49
N LYS A 225 20.30 3.32 -6.41
CA LYS A 225 20.91 2.04 -6.82
C LYS A 225 20.44 0.87 -5.97
N ASP A 226 20.31 1.08 -4.66
CA ASP A 226 19.91 0.04 -3.71
C ASP A 226 18.41 -0.33 -3.83
N HIS A 227 17.59 0.53 -4.46
CA HIS A 227 16.13 0.39 -4.54
C HIS A 227 15.60 0.30 -5.99
N LEU A 228 16.46 0.34 -7.01
CA LEU A 228 16.05 0.07 -8.39
C LEU A 228 15.88 -1.46 -8.58
N PRO A 229 14.73 -1.92 -9.12
CA PRO A 229 14.50 -3.33 -9.46
C PRO A 229 15.26 -3.81 -10.70
#